data_AF-A0A7K0NAG9-F1
#
_entry.id   AF-A0A7K0NAG9-F1
#
_cell.length_a   1.000
_cell.length_b   1.000
_cell.length_c   1.000
_cell.angle_alpha   90.00
_cell.angle_beta   90.00
_cell.angle_gamma   90.00
#
_symmetry.space_group_name_H-M   'P 1'
#
loop_
_entity.id
_entity.type
_entity.pdbx_description
1 polymer ?
#
loop_
_entity_poly.entity_id
_entity_poly.type
_entity_poly.pdbx_seq_one_letter_code
_entity_poly.pdbx_strand_id
1 'polypeptide(L)'
;MQTPHDNQRMRLIHPLRMAPIKLVQNRLLVWPLAVALAIGIGLVNASNYPAIASTKLVAGEQVELSVLVYNIEYSGDASTDRVIREIDADIVGVLESYNRLPEIARKTGYPYYNVGLQLLSKFPILEPSGAEGLYSLIEVEPGYVVAFFNTHLDYVKYGPSRLVKGFSEKAVTQSEIIVRANSINILTPDIASLIGQGYPVFLTGDLNSPSSLDYTKATVGTRAGIDSAMRWPVSEALFKAGMRDAYRDVHRNPVLVPGITMVDPDFSKGGSGDRIDYIYAGGPSTTLTSTVVGELGGPDVGIGFKKWTSDHRAVLSTFQVTPVALPTTVSLNTRMLNQGDTLNVRYNAPGYSSTTVIVVSEGATKSAALLTNSTSESGSTSFATTALSPDGYDIVMLSSEGTELARNSFWVRSTGAGVDLQSGAETYKVGEPIDISWTNGPANRWDWIGVYRAGAANPNKDDYLLWSYVGGHNSGALPPQVFGSMTLGAQSQGKPWPLPPGDYRIHYLLTDQYKSAGYHDIKVVK
;
A
#
# COMPACT_ATOMS: atom_id res chain seq x y z
N MET A 1 -29.69 -32.11 19.15
CA MET A 1 -30.44 -30.88 18.83
C MET A 1 -29.71 -29.74 19.48
N GLN A 2 -28.89 -29.02 18.71
CA GLN A 2 -28.06 -27.91 19.16
C GLN A 2 -28.41 -26.73 18.25
N THR A 3 -28.88 -25.63 18.84
CA THR A 3 -29.21 -24.38 18.16
C THR A 3 -27.96 -23.50 18.03
N PRO A 4 -27.81 -22.70 16.96
CA PRO A 4 -26.60 -21.95 16.67
C PRO A 4 -26.56 -20.59 17.37
N HIS A 5 -25.34 -20.12 17.61
CA HIS A 5 -24.97 -18.84 18.21
C HIS A 5 -25.43 -17.64 17.37
N ASP A 6 -25.92 -16.63 18.08
CA ASP A 6 -26.57 -15.42 17.59
C ASP A 6 -25.54 -14.27 17.38
N ASN A 7 -25.52 -13.75 16.16
CA ASN A 7 -25.20 -12.40 15.69
C ASN A 7 -24.33 -11.46 16.56
N GLN A 8 -23.03 -11.35 16.21
CA GLN A 8 -22.26 -10.12 16.43
C GLN A 8 -22.52 -9.13 15.27
N ARG A 9 -23.37 -8.13 15.50
CA ARG A 9 -23.40 -6.91 14.68
C ARG A 9 -22.42 -5.90 15.28
N MET A 10 -21.29 -5.68 14.59
CA MET A 10 -20.38 -4.56 14.88
C MET A 10 -21.10 -3.22 14.70
N ARG A 11 -20.78 -2.27 15.58
CA ARG A 11 -21.48 -1.00 15.73
C ARG A 11 -20.83 0.07 14.83
N LEU A 12 -21.70 0.72 14.05
CA LEU A 12 -21.41 1.87 13.19
C LEU A 12 -20.91 3.11 13.98
N ILE A 13 -19.88 3.75 13.44
CA ILE A 13 -19.36 5.08 13.81
C ILE A 13 -20.47 6.13 13.67
N HIS A 14 -20.81 6.86 14.74
CA HIS A 14 -21.79 7.96 14.71
C HIS A 14 -21.10 9.32 14.44
N PRO A 15 -21.62 10.19 13.54
CA PRO A 15 -21.13 11.56 13.40
C PRO A 15 -22.01 12.55 14.17
N LEU A 16 -21.43 13.42 15.03
CA LEU A 16 -22.16 14.57 15.57
C LEU A 16 -21.38 15.90 15.52
N ARG A 17 -22.12 16.87 14.95
CA ARG A 17 -22.02 18.34 14.80
C ARG A 17 -20.80 19.10 15.38
N MET A 18 -20.12 19.84 14.49
CA MET A 18 -19.20 20.93 14.84
C MET A 18 -19.91 22.29 14.97
N ALA A 19 -19.48 23.11 15.94
CA ALA A 19 -19.73 24.54 16.05
C ALA A 19 -18.56 25.34 15.41
N PRO A 20 -18.73 26.61 14.97
CA PRO A 20 -17.74 27.30 14.14
C PRO A 20 -16.54 27.82 14.95
N ILE A 21 -15.33 27.59 14.44
CA ILE A 21 -14.06 28.08 15.00
C ILE A 21 -13.64 29.37 14.29
N LYS A 22 -13.31 30.41 15.07
CA LYS A 22 -12.67 31.66 14.62
C LYS A 22 -11.17 31.42 14.36
N LEU A 23 -10.64 31.93 13.25
CA LEU A 23 -9.21 31.97 12.98
C LEU A 23 -8.48 32.81 14.04
N VAL A 24 -7.49 32.22 14.69
CA VAL A 24 -6.42 32.95 15.37
C VAL A 24 -5.12 32.59 14.67
N GLN A 25 -4.52 33.58 14.02
CA GLN A 25 -3.13 33.52 13.54
C GLN A 25 -2.21 33.50 14.76
N ASN A 26 -1.26 32.56 14.84
CA ASN A 26 0.07 32.87 15.36
C ASN A 26 1.14 31.79 15.10
N ARG A 27 2.25 32.30 14.56
CA ARG A 27 3.66 32.07 14.91
C ARG A 27 4.27 30.68 14.73
N LEU A 28 4.97 30.58 13.60
CA LEU A 28 6.07 29.65 13.31
C LEU A 28 7.16 29.72 14.41
N LEU A 29 7.51 28.56 14.95
CA LEU A 29 8.74 28.34 15.70
C LEU A 29 9.67 27.46 14.87
N VAL A 30 10.90 27.96 14.77
CA VAL A 30 11.98 27.59 13.88
C VAL A 30 12.74 26.39 14.45
N TRP A 31 13.00 25.38 13.62
CA TRP A 31 14.02 24.36 13.88
C TRP A 31 15.37 24.84 13.33
N PRO A 32 16.50 24.58 14.01
CA PRO A 32 17.78 25.13 13.60
C PRO A 32 18.29 24.42 12.34
N LEU A 33 18.49 25.20 11.28
CA LEU A 33 19.33 24.87 10.14
C LEU A 33 20.76 24.61 10.62
N ALA A 34 21.32 23.46 10.27
CA ALA A 34 22.76 23.31 10.19
C ALA A 34 23.27 24.18 9.04
N VAL A 35 24.20 25.07 9.39
CA VAL A 35 24.79 26.12 8.57
C VAL A 35 25.63 25.51 7.43
N ALA A 36 25.32 25.93 6.21
CA ALA A 36 26.19 25.80 5.05
C ALA A 36 27.43 26.68 5.25
N LEU A 37 28.62 26.06 5.27
CA LEU A 37 29.88 26.77 5.12
C LEU A 37 30.24 26.80 3.63
N ALA A 38 30.45 28.01 3.12
CA ALA A 38 30.74 28.31 1.72
C ALA A 38 31.96 27.53 1.20
N ILE A 39 31.77 26.79 0.12
CA ILE A 39 32.85 26.31 -0.75
C ILE A 39 32.69 27.05 -2.08
N GLY A 40 33.78 27.70 -2.50
CA GLY A 40 33.87 28.51 -3.70
C GLY A 40 33.42 27.73 -4.95
N ILE A 41 32.80 28.47 -5.86
CA ILE A 41 32.43 28.03 -7.19
C ILE A 41 33.72 27.69 -7.95
N GLY A 42 34.14 26.43 -7.83
CA GLY A 42 35.00 25.77 -8.81
C GLY A 42 34.08 25.16 -9.85
N LEU A 43 34.12 25.68 -11.07
CA LEU A 43 33.57 25.02 -12.26
C LEU A 43 34.24 23.65 -12.40
N VAL A 44 33.61 22.61 -11.88
CA VAL A 44 33.95 21.23 -12.23
C VAL A 44 33.25 20.95 -13.54
N ASN A 45 34.04 20.83 -14.61
CA ASN A 45 33.59 20.39 -15.92
C ASN A 45 32.75 19.11 -15.77
N ALA A 46 31.47 19.18 -16.16
CA ALA A 46 30.58 18.05 -16.31
C ALA A 46 30.94 17.24 -17.58
N SER A 47 32.16 16.73 -17.63
CA SER A 47 32.63 15.79 -18.66
C SER A 47 33.49 14.75 -17.97
N ASN A 48 32.85 13.64 -17.56
CA ASN A 48 33.42 12.29 -17.36
C ASN A 48 32.51 11.35 -16.53
N TYR A 49 31.19 11.56 -16.51
CA TYR A 49 30.28 10.43 -16.35
C TYR A 49 30.04 9.87 -17.74
N PRO A 50 30.29 8.57 -18.01
CA PRO A 50 29.77 7.98 -19.24
C PRO A 50 28.26 8.23 -19.23
N ALA A 51 27.76 8.91 -20.26
CA ALA A 51 26.34 8.95 -20.53
C ALA A 51 25.90 7.48 -20.58
N ILE A 52 25.11 7.05 -19.59
CA ILE A 52 24.43 5.77 -19.67
C ILE A 52 23.53 5.93 -20.89
N ALA A 53 23.96 5.36 -22.01
CA ALA A 53 23.14 5.28 -23.20
C ALA A 53 21.79 4.74 -22.74
N SER A 54 20.70 5.44 -23.05
CA SER A 54 19.36 4.92 -22.81
C SER A 54 19.18 3.72 -23.73
N THR A 55 19.68 2.56 -23.32
CA THR A 55 19.47 1.31 -24.01
C THR A 55 17.99 1.01 -23.86
N LYS A 56 17.25 1.18 -24.96
CA LYS A 56 15.86 0.78 -25.07
C LYS A 56 15.74 -0.65 -24.52
N LEU A 57 14.83 -0.88 -23.57
CA LEU A 57 14.64 -2.20 -22.98
C LEU A 57 14.32 -3.21 -24.08
N VAL A 58 14.86 -4.42 -23.93
CA VAL A 58 14.56 -5.54 -24.84
C VAL A 58 13.13 -5.99 -24.56
N ALA A 59 12.27 -5.97 -25.57
CA ALA A 59 10.90 -6.44 -25.47
C ALA A 59 10.83 -7.96 -25.64
N GLY A 60 9.95 -8.60 -24.88
CA GLY A 60 9.60 -10.02 -25.03
C GLY A 60 8.50 -10.24 -26.06
N GLU A 61 8.05 -11.48 -26.18
CA GLU A 61 6.88 -11.83 -26.99
C GLU A 61 5.59 -11.35 -26.32
N GLN A 62 4.55 -11.14 -27.12
CA GLN A 62 3.29 -10.65 -26.60
C GLN A 62 2.56 -11.77 -25.83
N VAL A 63 2.14 -11.49 -24.60
CA VAL A 63 1.41 -12.43 -23.75
C VAL A 63 0.03 -11.88 -23.39
N GLU A 64 -0.92 -12.78 -23.14
CA GLU A 64 -2.19 -12.41 -22.51
C GLU A 64 -2.03 -12.50 -20.99
N LEU A 65 -2.55 -11.52 -20.27
CA LEU A 65 -2.46 -11.43 -18.81
C LEU A 65 -3.82 -11.06 -18.23
N SER A 66 -4.30 -11.85 -17.27
CA SER A 66 -5.50 -11.55 -16.48
C SER A 66 -5.14 -10.98 -15.12
N VAL A 67 -5.78 -9.86 -14.76
CA VAL A 67 -5.54 -9.13 -13.50
C VAL A 67 -6.86 -8.95 -12.76
N LEU A 68 -6.87 -9.28 -11.47
CA LEU A 68 -8.00 -9.10 -10.58
C LEU A 68 -7.63 -8.11 -9.46
N VAL A 69 -8.49 -7.14 -9.18
CA VAL A 69 -8.47 -6.38 -7.93
C VAL A 69 -9.66 -6.82 -7.07
N TYR A 70 -9.39 -7.14 -5.80
CA TYR A 70 -10.44 -7.55 -4.87
C TYR A 70 -10.13 -7.06 -3.45
N ASN A 71 -10.86 -6.04 -2.99
CA ASN A 71 -11.02 -5.81 -1.54
C ASN A 71 -11.92 -6.90 -0.98
N ILE A 72 -11.39 -7.71 -0.06
CA ILE A 72 -12.10 -8.89 0.46
C ILE A 72 -12.81 -8.66 1.78
N GLU A 73 -12.75 -7.44 2.32
CA GLU A 73 -13.35 -7.01 3.60
C GLU A 73 -12.88 -7.85 4.81
N TYR A 74 -12.19 -7.25 5.79
CA TYR A 74 -11.94 -7.90 7.09
C TYR A 74 -11.31 -9.32 7.01
N SER A 75 -10.31 -9.51 6.14
CA SER A 75 -9.63 -10.79 5.82
C SER A 75 -10.43 -11.74 4.92
N GLY A 76 -11.68 -11.42 4.60
CA GLY A 76 -12.60 -12.29 3.90
C GLY A 76 -12.85 -13.64 4.59
N ASP A 77 -13.49 -14.57 3.88
CA ASP A 77 -13.80 -15.90 4.40
C ASP A 77 -13.55 -16.99 3.32
N ALA A 78 -14.16 -18.17 3.47
CA ALA A 78 -14.03 -19.24 2.47
C ALA A 78 -14.76 -18.90 1.14
N SER A 79 -15.70 -17.96 1.16
CA SER A 79 -16.43 -17.49 -0.03
C SER A 79 -15.53 -16.59 -0.86
N THR A 80 -14.76 -15.69 -0.24
CA THR A 80 -13.77 -14.86 -0.96
C THR A 80 -12.64 -15.72 -1.54
N ASP A 81 -12.15 -16.73 -0.79
CA ASP A 81 -11.21 -17.73 -1.33
C ASP A 81 -11.77 -18.44 -2.56
N ARG A 82 -13.06 -18.82 -2.50
CA ARG A 82 -13.74 -19.49 -3.63
C ARG A 82 -13.80 -18.58 -4.85
N VAL A 83 -14.07 -17.28 -4.68
CA VAL A 83 -14.05 -16.31 -5.78
C VAL A 83 -12.67 -16.26 -6.42
N ILE A 84 -11.61 -16.04 -5.63
CA ILE A 84 -10.23 -15.98 -6.15
C ILE A 84 -9.86 -17.27 -6.91
N ARG A 85 -10.16 -18.43 -6.33
CA ARG A 85 -9.86 -19.73 -6.93
C ARG A 85 -10.66 -20.02 -8.21
N GLU A 86 -11.91 -19.57 -8.31
CA GLU A 86 -12.75 -19.83 -9.49
C GLU A 86 -12.57 -18.81 -10.60
N ILE A 87 -12.19 -17.57 -10.26
CA ILE A 87 -11.76 -16.57 -11.24
C ILE A 87 -10.39 -16.94 -11.81
N ASP A 88 -9.47 -17.45 -10.97
CA ASP A 88 -8.15 -17.95 -11.37
C ASP A 88 -7.37 -16.95 -12.25
N ALA A 89 -7.40 -15.66 -11.88
CA ALA A 89 -6.64 -14.64 -12.58
C ALA A 89 -5.12 -14.86 -12.41
N ASP A 90 -4.31 -14.40 -13.34
CA ASP A 90 -2.87 -14.62 -13.29
C ASP A 90 -2.19 -13.82 -12.18
N ILE A 91 -2.66 -12.60 -11.95
CA ILE A 91 -2.21 -11.73 -10.86
C ILE A 91 -3.43 -11.17 -10.12
N VAL A 92 -3.39 -11.18 -8.79
CA VAL A 92 -4.46 -10.65 -7.94
C VAL A 92 -3.89 -9.62 -6.96
N GLY A 93 -4.38 -8.39 -7.04
CA GLY A 93 -4.28 -7.41 -5.95
C GLY A 93 -5.35 -7.69 -4.92
N VAL A 94 -4.96 -8.16 -3.73
CA VAL A 94 -5.88 -8.52 -2.64
C VAL A 94 -5.81 -7.48 -1.55
N LEU A 95 -6.89 -6.74 -1.32
CA LEU A 95 -6.92 -5.66 -0.32
C LEU A 95 -7.66 -6.17 0.91
N GLU A 96 -7.33 -5.62 2.08
CA GLU A 96 -7.86 -6.09 3.38
C GLU A 96 -7.66 -7.60 3.65
N SER A 97 -6.62 -8.20 3.07
CA SER A 97 -6.24 -9.58 3.38
C SER A 97 -5.66 -9.74 4.78
N TYR A 98 -5.13 -8.65 5.34
CA TYR A 98 -4.36 -8.63 6.58
C TYR A 98 -3.31 -9.76 6.60
N ASN A 99 -3.17 -10.46 7.72
CA ASN A 99 -2.24 -11.59 7.87
C ASN A 99 -2.71 -12.88 7.18
N ARG A 100 -3.87 -12.91 6.52
CA ARG A 100 -4.43 -14.13 5.91
C ARG A 100 -3.87 -14.42 4.51
N LEU A 101 -3.18 -13.48 3.86
CA LEU A 101 -2.72 -13.65 2.48
C LEU A 101 -1.94 -14.97 2.22
N PRO A 102 -1.02 -15.44 3.08
CA PRO A 102 -0.36 -16.73 2.90
C PRO A 102 -1.33 -17.92 2.95
N GLU A 103 -2.35 -17.86 3.80
CA GLU A 103 -3.39 -18.88 3.88
C GLU A 103 -4.27 -18.88 2.63
N ILE A 104 -4.64 -17.68 2.14
CA ILE A 104 -5.40 -17.51 0.90
C ILE A 104 -4.62 -18.14 -0.25
N ALA A 105 -3.33 -17.79 -0.43
CA ALA A 105 -2.47 -18.34 -1.48
C ALA A 105 -2.49 -19.88 -1.50
N ARG A 106 -2.32 -20.52 -0.33
CA ARG A 106 -2.38 -21.99 -0.20
C ARG A 106 -3.74 -22.57 -0.57
N LYS A 107 -4.84 -21.91 -0.18
CA LYS A 107 -6.21 -22.39 -0.44
C LYS A 107 -6.66 -22.16 -1.87
N THR A 108 -6.13 -21.14 -2.54
CA THR A 108 -6.48 -20.76 -3.91
C THR A 108 -5.52 -21.33 -4.94
N GLY A 109 -4.37 -21.87 -4.51
CA GLY A 109 -3.40 -22.54 -5.38
C GLY A 109 -2.34 -21.62 -5.98
N TYR A 110 -2.21 -20.39 -5.49
CA TYR A 110 -1.23 -19.43 -5.98
C TYR A 110 0.16 -19.75 -5.42
N PRO A 111 1.17 -20.02 -6.26
CA PRO A 111 2.50 -20.40 -5.81
C PRO A 111 3.31 -19.21 -5.27
N TYR A 112 2.99 -17.98 -5.69
CA TYR A 112 3.68 -16.77 -5.25
C TYR A 112 2.71 -15.81 -4.57
N TYR A 113 3.15 -15.25 -3.45
CA TYR A 113 2.45 -14.17 -2.77
C TYR A 113 3.47 -13.19 -2.16
N ASN A 114 3.04 -11.95 -1.95
CA ASN A 114 3.81 -10.95 -1.24
C ASN A 114 2.88 -10.21 -0.26
N VAL A 115 3.13 -10.35 1.04
CA VAL A 115 2.31 -9.75 2.10
C VAL A 115 2.44 -8.23 2.12
N GLY A 116 3.66 -7.72 1.90
CA GLY A 116 3.92 -6.29 1.86
C GLY A 116 3.15 -5.61 0.74
N LEU A 117 3.26 -6.12 -0.48
CA LEU A 117 2.58 -5.59 -1.67
C LEU A 117 1.11 -6.02 -1.78
N GLN A 118 0.68 -6.98 -0.95
CA GLN A 118 -0.65 -7.59 -0.94
C GLN A 118 -1.04 -8.21 -2.29
N LEU A 119 -0.14 -9.05 -2.83
CA LEU A 119 -0.29 -9.68 -4.14
C LEU A 119 -0.36 -11.21 -4.03
N LEU A 120 -1.16 -11.82 -4.89
CA LEU A 120 -1.05 -13.21 -5.30
C LEU A 120 -0.68 -13.26 -6.78
N SER A 121 0.14 -14.23 -7.18
CA SER A 121 0.55 -14.37 -8.58
C SER A 121 0.83 -15.82 -8.94
N LYS A 122 0.49 -16.20 -10.18
CA LYS A 122 0.96 -17.45 -10.79
C LYS A 122 2.44 -17.39 -11.18
N PHE A 123 2.99 -16.19 -11.28
CA PHE A 123 4.36 -15.88 -11.67
C PHE A 123 5.20 -15.35 -10.49
N PRO A 124 6.55 -15.48 -10.52
CA PRO A 124 7.42 -14.91 -9.50
C PRO A 124 7.17 -13.41 -9.27
N ILE A 125 7.05 -13.02 -8.00
CA ILE A 125 6.94 -11.62 -7.57
C ILE A 125 8.33 -11.16 -7.15
N LEU A 126 8.92 -10.27 -7.93
CA LEU A 126 10.27 -9.75 -7.70
C LEU A 126 10.15 -8.31 -7.22
N GLU A 127 10.64 -8.01 -6.04
CA GLU A 127 10.73 -6.64 -5.60
C GLU A 127 12.13 -6.09 -5.93
N PRO A 128 12.29 -5.26 -6.98
CA PRO A 128 13.61 -4.94 -7.51
C PRO A 128 14.33 -3.88 -6.68
N SER A 129 15.66 -3.79 -6.88
CA SER A 129 16.46 -2.65 -6.46
C SER A 129 15.83 -1.33 -6.91
N GLY A 130 15.75 -0.36 -5.99
CA GLY A 130 15.16 0.96 -6.24
C GLY A 130 13.63 1.02 -6.21
N ALA A 131 12.92 -0.10 -5.97
CA ALA A 131 11.47 -0.07 -5.78
C ALA A 131 11.03 0.36 -4.37
N GLU A 132 11.92 0.27 -3.38
CA GLU A 132 11.65 0.67 -1.99
C GLU A 132 10.33 0.13 -1.40
N GLY A 133 9.91 -1.08 -1.78
CA GLY A 133 8.67 -1.71 -1.32
C GLY A 133 7.38 -1.11 -1.89
N LEU A 134 7.49 -0.25 -2.91
CA LEU A 134 6.36 0.42 -3.55
C LEU A 134 5.72 -0.41 -4.66
N TYR A 135 6.51 -1.19 -5.39
CA TYR A 135 6.05 -2.01 -6.51
C TYR A 135 6.86 -3.30 -6.67
N SER A 136 6.37 -4.18 -7.52
CA SER A 136 7.09 -5.39 -7.97
C SER A 136 7.24 -5.42 -9.47
N LEU A 137 8.23 -6.18 -9.93
CA LEU A 137 8.30 -6.73 -11.27
C LEU A 137 7.77 -8.18 -11.20
N ILE A 138 6.77 -8.48 -12.00
CA ILE A 138 6.21 -9.83 -12.12
C ILE A 138 6.86 -10.51 -13.32
N GLU A 139 7.60 -11.60 -13.09
CA GLU A 139 8.34 -12.35 -14.13
C GLU A 139 7.38 -13.27 -14.90
N VAL A 140 6.60 -12.68 -15.82
CA VAL A 140 5.56 -13.37 -16.60
C VAL A 140 6.12 -14.42 -17.56
N GLU A 141 7.39 -14.26 -17.97
CA GLU A 141 8.19 -15.25 -18.68
C GLU A 141 9.63 -15.20 -18.14
N PRO A 142 10.44 -16.28 -18.26
CA PRO A 142 11.81 -16.27 -17.78
C PRO A 142 12.61 -15.07 -18.32
N GLY A 143 13.03 -14.17 -17.42
CA GLY A 143 13.77 -12.96 -17.75
C GLY A 143 12.95 -11.79 -18.29
N TYR A 144 11.62 -11.89 -18.42
CA TYR A 144 10.75 -10.82 -18.91
C TYR A 144 9.66 -10.48 -17.90
N VAL A 145 9.47 -9.18 -17.68
CA VAL A 145 8.68 -8.65 -16.57
C VAL A 145 7.65 -7.61 -16.98
N VAL A 146 6.65 -7.46 -16.12
CA VAL A 146 5.73 -6.31 -16.07
C VAL A 146 5.84 -5.64 -14.70
N ALA A 147 5.64 -4.32 -14.62
CA ALA A 147 5.62 -3.62 -13.34
C ALA A 147 4.21 -3.61 -12.74
N PHE A 148 4.11 -3.87 -11.43
CA PHE A 148 2.85 -4.03 -10.75
C PHE A 148 2.83 -3.29 -9.40
N PHE A 149 1.86 -2.39 -9.26
CA PHE A 149 1.55 -1.63 -8.06
C PHE A 149 0.22 -2.12 -7.49
N ASN A 150 0.09 -2.11 -6.16
CA ASN A 150 -1.17 -2.38 -5.48
C ASN A 150 -1.28 -1.51 -4.23
N THR A 151 -2.41 -0.83 -4.06
CA THR A 151 -2.59 0.14 -2.98
C THR A 151 -4.04 0.21 -2.47
N HIS A 152 -4.21 0.60 -1.21
CA HIS A 152 -5.51 0.86 -0.59
C HIS A 152 -5.45 2.24 0.08
N LEU A 153 -6.20 3.21 -0.44
CA LEU A 153 -6.18 4.60 0.05
C LEU A 153 -7.19 4.83 1.18
N ASP A 154 -7.00 5.90 1.95
CA ASP A 154 -7.82 6.19 3.13
C ASP A 154 -9.30 6.46 2.79
N TYR A 155 -10.20 5.78 3.50
CA TYR A 155 -11.66 5.93 3.36
C TYR A 155 -12.19 7.19 4.03
N VAL A 156 -11.45 7.81 4.96
CA VAL A 156 -11.97 8.91 5.75
C VAL A 156 -12.33 10.10 4.87
N LYS A 157 -13.27 10.88 5.37
CA LYS A 157 -13.71 12.11 4.75
C LYS A 157 -14.20 11.96 3.29
N TYR A 158 -14.84 10.84 2.97
CA TYR A 158 -15.34 10.51 1.63
C TYR A 158 -15.94 11.70 0.87
N GLY A 159 -15.43 11.91 -0.35
CA GLY A 159 -15.71 13.09 -1.16
C GLY A 159 -17.16 13.23 -1.59
N PRO A 160 -17.76 12.19 -2.21
CA PRO A 160 -19.18 12.21 -2.58
C PRO A 160 -20.11 12.52 -1.40
N SER A 161 -19.85 11.95 -0.23
CA SER A 161 -20.56 12.27 1.01
C SER A 161 -20.57 13.75 1.32
N ARG A 162 -19.41 14.40 1.16
CA ARG A 162 -19.23 15.82 1.45
C ARG A 162 -20.00 16.68 0.46
N LEU A 163 -20.00 16.31 -0.82
CA LEU A 163 -20.82 17.00 -1.83
C LEU A 163 -22.30 16.95 -1.45
N VAL A 164 -22.83 15.77 -1.10
CA VAL A 164 -24.23 15.60 -0.64
C VAL A 164 -24.51 16.43 0.63
N LYS A 165 -23.52 16.57 1.52
CA LYS A 165 -23.61 17.41 2.73
C LYS A 165 -23.44 18.91 2.45
N GLY A 166 -23.35 19.33 1.19
CA GLY A 166 -23.31 20.73 0.77
C GLY A 166 -21.94 21.40 0.86
N PHE A 167 -20.85 20.63 0.97
CA PHE A 167 -19.50 21.20 0.87
C PHE A 167 -19.23 21.65 -0.56
N SER A 168 -18.52 22.77 -0.73
CA SER A 168 -18.13 23.23 -2.07
C SER A 168 -17.13 22.29 -2.72
N GLU A 169 -17.15 22.19 -4.05
CA GLU A 169 -16.20 21.38 -4.83
C GLU A 169 -14.74 21.69 -4.44
N LYS A 170 -14.41 22.97 -4.23
CA LYS A 170 -13.06 23.38 -3.76
C LYS A 170 -12.71 22.77 -2.40
N ALA A 171 -13.65 22.76 -1.45
CA ALA A 171 -13.42 22.18 -0.14
C ALA A 171 -13.30 20.66 -0.20
N VAL A 172 -14.09 20.00 -1.04
CA VAL A 172 -13.98 18.56 -1.30
C VAL A 172 -12.63 18.25 -1.93
N THR A 173 -12.27 18.87 -3.05
CA THR A 173 -10.96 18.70 -3.71
C THR A 173 -9.78 18.88 -2.77
N GLN A 174 -9.80 19.89 -1.89
CA GLN A 174 -8.74 20.05 -0.90
C GLN A 174 -8.69 18.90 0.12
N SER A 175 -9.84 18.39 0.55
CA SER A 175 -9.92 17.20 1.42
C SER A 175 -9.37 15.97 0.72
N GLU A 176 -9.76 15.75 -0.54
CA GLU A 176 -9.28 14.65 -1.39
C GLU A 176 -7.76 14.66 -1.57
N ILE A 177 -7.18 15.85 -1.77
CA ILE A 177 -5.72 16.02 -1.88
C ILE A 177 -5.03 15.59 -0.58
N ILE A 178 -5.52 16.10 0.55
CA ILE A 178 -4.91 15.85 1.86
C ILE A 178 -5.01 14.37 2.24
N VAL A 179 -6.15 13.74 1.99
CA VAL A 179 -6.46 12.40 2.50
C VAL A 179 -5.98 11.29 1.56
N ARG A 180 -6.06 11.48 0.24
CA ARG A 180 -5.78 10.41 -0.74
C ARG A 180 -4.77 10.77 -1.81
N ALA A 181 -4.85 11.96 -2.41
CA ALA A 181 -3.97 12.27 -3.54
C ALA A 181 -2.49 12.38 -3.13
N ASN A 182 -2.19 12.84 -1.91
CA ASN A 182 -0.83 12.83 -1.40
C ASN A 182 -0.23 11.41 -1.35
N SER A 183 -1.03 10.41 -0.96
CA SER A 183 -0.62 9.00 -0.92
C SER A 183 -0.38 8.46 -2.33
N ILE A 184 -1.26 8.77 -3.31
CA ILE A 184 -1.05 8.31 -4.70
C ILE A 184 0.17 8.98 -5.35
N ASN A 185 0.46 10.23 -4.97
CA ASN A 185 1.61 10.97 -5.47
C ASN A 185 2.97 10.42 -5.01
N ILE A 186 2.99 9.46 -4.09
CA ILE A 186 4.20 8.70 -3.75
C ILE A 186 4.52 7.71 -4.87
N LEU A 187 3.50 7.11 -5.50
CA LEU A 187 3.66 6.07 -6.50
C LEU A 187 3.81 6.64 -7.92
N THR A 188 3.19 7.79 -8.22
CA THR A 188 3.16 8.33 -9.59
C THR A 188 4.52 8.67 -10.22
N PRO A 189 5.57 9.08 -9.48
CA PRO A 189 6.90 9.27 -10.06
C PRO A 189 7.48 7.98 -10.64
N ASP A 190 7.42 6.87 -9.90
CA ASP A 190 7.91 5.57 -10.37
C ASP A 190 7.06 5.02 -11.51
N ILE A 191 5.73 5.15 -11.42
CA ILE A 191 4.81 4.79 -12.50
C ILE A 191 5.20 5.51 -13.80
N ALA A 192 5.36 6.84 -13.76
CA ALA A 192 5.70 7.63 -14.94
C ALA A 192 7.11 7.29 -15.47
N SER A 193 8.07 7.06 -14.57
CA SER A 193 9.43 6.66 -14.92
C SER A 193 9.45 5.30 -15.63
N LEU A 194 8.76 4.30 -15.09
CA LEU A 194 8.67 2.95 -15.65
C LEU A 194 7.99 2.95 -17.01
N ILE A 195 6.87 3.68 -17.17
CA ILE A 195 6.22 3.86 -18.47
C ILE A 195 7.17 4.52 -19.47
N GLY A 196 7.88 5.57 -19.05
CA GLY A 196 8.85 6.29 -19.89
C GLY A 196 10.04 5.43 -20.34
N GLN A 197 10.43 4.46 -19.52
CA GLN A 197 11.45 3.45 -19.86
C GLN A 197 10.93 2.33 -20.77
N GLY A 198 9.61 2.21 -20.93
CA GLY A 198 8.97 1.24 -21.81
C GLY A 198 8.39 0.01 -21.11
N TYR A 199 8.35 -0.01 -19.77
CA TYR A 199 7.69 -1.09 -19.04
C TYR A 199 6.17 -1.04 -19.27
N PRO A 200 5.50 -2.20 -19.44
CA PRO A 200 4.08 -2.29 -19.15
C PRO A 200 3.88 -2.14 -17.63
N VAL A 201 2.97 -1.26 -17.24
CA VAL A 201 2.74 -0.92 -15.83
C VAL A 201 1.27 -1.11 -15.48
N PHE A 202 1.01 -1.78 -14.36
CA PHE A 202 -0.32 -2.01 -13.81
C PHE A 202 -0.42 -1.45 -12.40
N LEU A 203 -1.59 -0.91 -12.06
CA LEU A 203 -1.94 -0.54 -10.69
C LEU A 203 -3.32 -1.09 -10.36
N THR A 204 -3.40 -1.87 -9.29
CA THR A 204 -4.68 -2.27 -8.67
C THR A 204 -4.90 -1.50 -7.38
N GLY A 205 -6.15 -1.30 -7.00
CA GLY A 205 -6.44 -0.76 -5.68
C GLY A 205 -7.88 -0.38 -5.43
N ASP A 206 -8.22 -0.34 -4.14
CA ASP A 206 -9.34 0.41 -3.60
C ASP A 206 -8.81 1.81 -3.33
N LEU A 207 -9.18 2.73 -4.21
CA LEU A 207 -8.69 4.10 -4.15
C LEU A 207 -9.53 4.97 -3.24
N ASN A 208 -10.61 4.43 -2.65
CA ASN A 208 -11.59 5.16 -1.83
C ASN A 208 -12.04 6.48 -2.47
N SER A 209 -11.99 6.55 -3.80
CA SER A 209 -12.17 7.75 -4.62
C SER A 209 -12.91 7.37 -5.88
N PRO A 210 -13.95 8.11 -6.29
CA PRO A 210 -14.43 8.01 -7.65
C PRO A 210 -13.40 8.53 -8.66
N SER A 211 -13.65 8.25 -9.94
CA SER A 211 -12.85 8.72 -11.06
C SER A 211 -13.49 9.93 -11.74
N SER A 212 -12.66 10.83 -12.27
CA SER A 212 -13.12 11.93 -13.16
C SER A 212 -13.89 11.41 -14.37
N LEU A 213 -13.66 10.16 -14.78
CA LEU A 213 -14.38 9.51 -15.88
C LEU A 213 -15.82 9.10 -15.50
N ASP A 214 -16.14 9.02 -14.21
CA ASP A 214 -17.46 8.65 -13.70
C ASP A 214 -18.29 9.85 -13.25
N TYR A 215 -17.64 10.97 -12.93
CA TYR A 215 -18.25 12.25 -12.53
C TYR A 215 -18.14 13.28 -13.65
N THR A 216 -18.79 12.98 -14.78
CA THR A 216 -18.82 13.84 -15.97
C THR A 216 -20.10 14.67 -16.01
N LYS A 217 -20.17 15.67 -16.91
CA LYS A 217 -21.42 16.41 -17.14
C LYS A 217 -22.59 15.49 -17.55
N ALA A 218 -22.31 14.38 -18.21
CA ALA A 218 -23.34 13.44 -18.66
C ALA A 218 -23.90 12.58 -17.52
N THR A 219 -23.17 12.40 -16.41
CA THR A 219 -23.61 11.59 -15.27
C THR A 219 -24.37 12.40 -14.22
N VAL A 220 -24.38 13.73 -14.32
CA VAL A 220 -25.15 14.62 -13.42
C VAL A 220 -26.64 14.27 -13.47
N GLY A 221 -27.22 14.00 -12.31
CA GLY A 221 -28.63 13.63 -12.16
C GLY A 221 -28.99 12.21 -12.61
N THR A 222 -28.03 11.42 -13.10
CA THR A 222 -28.28 10.02 -13.53
C THR A 222 -28.29 9.04 -12.36
N ARG A 223 -27.60 9.38 -11.27
CA ARG A 223 -27.53 8.60 -10.02
C ARG A 223 -27.63 9.54 -8.83
N ALA A 224 -28.24 9.08 -7.74
CA ALA A 224 -28.40 9.88 -6.52
C ALA A 224 -27.03 10.27 -5.94
N GLY A 225 -26.84 11.55 -5.63
CA GLY A 225 -25.58 12.11 -5.10
C GLY A 225 -24.60 12.62 -6.15
N ILE A 226 -24.87 12.47 -7.45
CA ILE A 226 -24.08 13.06 -8.53
C ILE A 226 -24.77 14.33 -9.02
N ASP A 227 -24.59 15.41 -8.28
CA ASP A 227 -25.23 16.70 -8.56
C ASP A 227 -24.31 17.65 -9.37
N SER A 228 -23.03 17.31 -9.49
CA SER A 228 -22.09 18.04 -10.34
C SER A 228 -21.01 17.13 -10.94
N ALA A 229 -20.39 17.60 -12.02
CA ALA A 229 -19.21 16.97 -12.58
C ALA A 229 -17.99 17.35 -11.73
N MET A 230 -17.11 16.38 -11.44
CA MET A 230 -15.97 16.58 -10.57
C MET A 230 -14.71 15.97 -11.16
N ARG A 231 -13.61 16.73 -11.12
CA ARG A 231 -12.27 16.20 -11.41
C ARG A 231 -11.66 15.67 -10.13
N TRP A 232 -11.60 14.36 -10.00
CA TRP A 232 -11.13 13.69 -8.79
C TRP A 232 -9.60 13.64 -8.76
N PRO A 233 -8.94 14.22 -7.72
CA PRO A 233 -7.48 14.36 -7.69
C PRO A 233 -6.68 13.07 -7.90
N VAL A 234 -7.18 11.93 -7.38
CA VAL A 234 -6.49 10.63 -7.51
C VAL A 234 -6.46 10.16 -8.97
N SER A 235 -7.60 10.11 -9.65
CA SER A 235 -7.63 9.70 -11.06
C SER A 235 -6.86 10.65 -11.96
N GLU A 236 -6.91 11.96 -11.68
CA GLU A 236 -6.14 12.96 -12.45
C GLU A 236 -4.63 12.79 -12.30
N ALA A 237 -4.16 12.43 -11.10
CA ALA A 237 -2.74 12.12 -10.87
C ALA A 237 -2.29 10.89 -11.65
N LEU A 238 -3.12 9.83 -11.71
CA LEU A 238 -2.84 8.62 -12.47
C LEU A 238 -2.84 8.86 -13.98
N PHE A 239 -3.82 9.61 -14.51
CA PHE A 239 -3.83 9.99 -15.94
C PHE A 239 -2.59 10.79 -16.32
N LYS A 240 -2.18 11.75 -15.46
CA LYS A 240 -0.96 12.53 -15.66
C LYS A 240 0.30 11.66 -15.66
N ALA A 241 0.31 10.57 -14.90
CA ALA A 241 1.41 9.60 -14.88
C ALA A 241 1.43 8.68 -16.11
N GLY A 242 0.44 8.77 -17.02
CA GLY A 242 0.37 7.97 -18.24
C GLY A 242 -0.48 6.70 -18.11
N MET A 243 -1.22 6.54 -17.01
CA MET A 243 -2.11 5.40 -16.79
C MET A 243 -3.48 5.62 -17.44
N ARG A 244 -4.13 4.51 -17.81
CA ARG A 244 -5.49 4.45 -18.35
C ARG A 244 -6.36 3.56 -17.47
N ASP A 245 -7.63 3.88 -17.35
CA ASP A 245 -8.61 3.10 -16.58
C ASP A 245 -9.13 1.93 -17.43
N ALA A 246 -8.74 0.70 -17.09
CA ALA A 246 -9.07 -0.49 -17.88
C ALA A 246 -10.58 -0.72 -18.02
N TYR A 247 -11.36 -0.39 -16.99
CA TYR A 247 -12.81 -0.53 -17.06
C TYR A 247 -13.41 0.44 -18.08
N ARG A 248 -12.90 1.67 -18.13
CA ARG A 248 -13.38 2.70 -19.07
C ARG A 248 -12.81 2.58 -20.48
N ASP A 249 -11.70 1.86 -20.66
CA ASP A 249 -11.23 1.46 -22.00
C ASP A 249 -12.29 0.60 -22.72
N VAL A 250 -12.98 -0.27 -21.98
CA VAL A 250 -14.02 -1.19 -22.48
C VAL A 250 -15.43 -0.57 -22.38
N HIS A 251 -15.81 -0.07 -21.20
CA HIS A 251 -17.14 0.46 -20.90
C HIS A 251 -17.14 1.99 -20.91
N ARG A 252 -16.98 2.58 -22.10
CA ARG A 252 -16.74 4.04 -22.25
C ARG A 252 -17.85 4.96 -21.73
N ASN A 253 -19.09 4.48 -21.64
CA ASN A 253 -20.23 5.31 -21.23
C ASN A 253 -20.58 5.09 -19.75
N PRO A 254 -20.23 6.03 -18.85
CA PRO A 254 -20.47 5.89 -17.41
C PRO A 254 -21.96 6.04 -17.02
N VAL A 255 -22.82 6.49 -17.93
CA VAL A 255 -24.28 6.56 -17.70
C VAL A 255 -24.91 5.19 -17.91
N LEU A 256 -24.46 4.44 -18.92
CA LEU A 256 -25.06 3.14 -19.29
C LEU A 256 -24.53 1.99 -18.45
N VAL A 257 -23.21 1.99 -18.20
CA VAL A 257 -22.55 0.93 -17.44
C VAL A 257 -21.66 1.60 -16.38
N PRO A 258 -22.24 2.04 -15.25
CA PRO A 258 -21.50 2.74 -14.22
C PRO A 258 -20.42 1.85 -13.56
N GLY A 259 -20.67 0.54 -13.42
CA GLY A 259 -19.66 -0.40 -12.90
C GLY A 259 -19.39 -0.22 -11.42
N ILE A 260 -20.44 0.00 -10.63
CA ILE A 260 -20.34 0.26 -9.19
C ILE A 260 -19.64 -0.90 -8.48
N THR A 261 -18.57 -0.59 -7.74
CA THR A 261 -17.82 -1.58 -6.95
C THR A 261 -18.14 -1.50 -5.47
N MET A 262 -18.55 -0.33 -4.96
CA MET A 262 -19.00 -0.16 -3.57
C MET A 262 -20.39 0.47 -3.53
N VAL A 263 -21.38 -0.28 -3.03
CA VAL A 263 -22.80 0.14 -3.07
C VAL A 263 -23.15 1.15 -1.98
N ASP A 264 -22.47 1.11 -0.82
CA ASP A 264 -22.68 2.04 0.30
C ASP A 264 -21.34 2.55 0.87
N PRO A 265 -20.56 3.33 0.09
CA PRO A 265 -19.20 3.76 0.50
C PRO A 265 -19.18 4.68 1.74
N ASP A 266 -20.34 5.16 2.18
CA ASP A 266 -20.50 6.00 3.37
C ASP A 266 -21.06 5.25 4.59
N PHE A 267 -21.35 3.95 4.45
CA PHE A 267 -22.04 3.11 5.44
C PHE A 267 -23.34 3.74 5.97
N SER A 268 -23.98 4.58 5.16
CA SER A 268 -25.18 5.32 5.51
C SER A 268 -26.24 4.98 4.48
N LYS A 269 -27.21 4.16 4.89
CA LYS A 269 -28.32 3.69 4.04
C LYS A 269 -28.88 4.84 3.20
N GLY A 270 -28.55 4.89 1.91
CA GLY A 270 -29.04 5.94 0.99
C GLY A 270 -28.13 6.37 -0.17
N GLY A 271 -26.91 5.85 -0.32
CA GLY A 271 -26.06 6.12 -1.48
C GLY A 271 -26.46 5.33 -2.74
N SER A 272 -26.13 5.84 -3.93
CA SER A 272 -26.24 5.10 -5.21
C SER A 272 -25.01 4.23 -5.53
N GLY A 273 -24.06 4.18 -4.59
CA GLY A 273 -22.76 3.56 -4.75
C GLY A 273 -21.83 4.28 -5.70
N ASP A 274 -20.54 3.97 -5.62
CA ASP A 274 -19.52 4.47 -6.51
C ASP A 274 -18.58 3.35 -6.94
N ARG A 275 -17.90 3.56 -8.07
CA ARG A 275 -16.77 2.73 -8.47
C ARG A 275 -15.54 3.30 -7.77
N ILE A 276 -14.93 2.51 -6.89
CA ILE A 276 -13.74 2.90 -6.12
C ILE A 276 -12.61 1.88 -6.20
N ASP A 277 -12.88 0.71 -6.79
CA ASP A 277 -11.90 -0.34 -7.05
C ASP A 277 -11.50 -0.34 -8.52
N TYR A 278 -10.20 -0.29 -8.79
CA TYR A 278 -9.68 -0.04 -10.14
C TYR A 278 -8.55 -0.99 -10.53
N ILE A 279 -8.49 -1.24 -11.84
CA ILE A 279 -7.28 -1.66 -12.53
C ILE A 279 -6.91 -0.54 -13.50
N TYR A 280 -5.76 0.08 -13.28
CA TYR A 280 -5.15 1.02 -14.22
C TYR A 280 -4.01 0.33 -14.97
N ALA A 281 -3.84 0.66 -16.26
CA ALA A 281 -2.78 0.12 -17.11
C ALA A 281 -2.07 1.22 -17.90
N GLY A 282 -0.75 1.08 -18.08
CA GLY A 282 0.11 1.98 -18.83
C GLY A 282 1.17 1.22 -19.64
N GLY A 283 1.97 1.95 -20.42
CA GLY A 283 3.01 1.36 -21.28
C GLY A 283 2.45 0.47 -22.41
N PRO A 284 3.25 -0.48 -22.94
CA PRO A 284 2.87 -1.38 -24.03
C PRO A 284 1.91 -2.49 -23.56
N SER A 285 0.68 -2.07 -23.23
CA SER A 285 -0.43 -2.92 -22.82
C SER A 285 -1.71 -2.46 -23.53
N THR A 286 -2.59 -3.40 -23.89
CA THR A 286 -3.92 -3.13 -24.44
C THR A 286 -4.96 -3.89 -23.62
N THR A 287 -5.96 -3.18 -23.11
CA THR A 287 -7.09 -3.78 -22.40
C THR A 287 -7.99 -4.54 -23.39
N LEU A 288 -8.21 -5.83 -23.15
CA LEU A 288 -9.06 -6.69 -23.99
C LEU A 288 -10.48 -6.80 -23.42
N THR A 289 -10.57 -7.13 -22.13
CA THR A 289 -11.85 -7.21 -21.40
C THR A 289 -11.73 -6.55 -20.04
N SER A 290 -12.87 -6.09 -19.49
CA SER A 290 -12.98 -5.63 -18.12
C SER A 290 -14.40 -5.89 -17.62
N THR A 291 -14.56 -6.48 -16.44
CA THR A 291 -15.85 -6.94 -15.93
C THR A 291 -15.89 -6.88 -14.41
N VAL A 292 -17.03 -6.41 -13.87
CA VAL A 292 -17.30 -6.48 -12.44
C VAL A 292 -17.64 -7.91 -12.05
N VAL A 293 -16.96 -8.39 -11.01
CA VAL A 293 -17.21 -9.69 -10.36
C VAL A 293 -17.86 -9.41 -9.01
N GLY A 294 -19.02 -10.00 -8.77
CA GLY A 294 -19.81 -9.65 -7.59
C GLY A 294 -20.88 -10.67 -7.27
N GLU A 295 -21.89 -10.21 -6.54
CA GLU A 295 -23.07 -11.00 -6.24
C GLU A 295 -23.87 -11.35 -7.51
N LEU A 296 -24.38 -12.58 -7.56
CA LEU A 296 -25.13 -13.07 -8.72
C LEU A 296 -26.40 -12.25 -8.95
N GLY A 297 -26.50 -11.66 -10.16
CA GLY A 297 -27.63 -10.81 -10.55
C GLY A 297 -27.50 -9.35 -10.10
N GLY A 298 -26.37 -8.97 -9.50
CA GLY A 298 -26.08 -7.58 -9.17
C GLY A 298 -25.98 -6.68 -10.41
N PRO A 299 -26.32 -5.38 -10.31
CA PRO A 299 -26.13 -4.41 -11.39
C PRO A 299 -24.70 -4.39 -11.93
N ASP A 300 -24.57 -4.44 -13.26
CA ASP A 300 -23.31 -4.47 -14.03
C ASP A 300 -22.37 -5.65 -13.71
N VAL A 301 -22.79 -6.60 -12.89
CA VAL A 301 -22.01 -7.79 -12.55
C VAL A 301 -22.01 -8.75 -13.75
N GLY A 302 -20.86 -8.88 -14.42
CA GLY A 302 -20.70 -9.82 -15.54
C GLY A 302 -20.35 -11.24 -15.08
N ILE A 303 -19.70 -11.39 -13.92
CA ILE A 303 -19.42 -12.71 -13.32
C ILE A 303 -19.98 -12.73 -11.90
N GLY A 304 -21.04 -13.52 -11.70
CA GLY A 304 -21.82 -13.54 -10.47
C GLY A 304 -21.59 -14.76 -9.59
N PHE A 305 -21.47 -14.54 -8.28
CA PHE A 305 -21.35 -15.58 -7.27
C PHE A 305 -22.58 -15.57 -6.35
N LYS A 306 -23.16 -16.75 -6.07
CA LYS A 306 -24.36 -16.88 -5.23
C LYS A 306 -24.14 -16.41 -3.78
N LYS A 307 -22.95 -16.69 -3.23
CA LYS A 307 -22.54 -16.24 -1.90
C LYS A 307 -21.43 -15.21 -2.08
N TRP A 308 -21.79 -13.94 -1.93
CA TRP A 308 -20.89 -12.80 -1.93
C TRP A 308 -20.84 -12.22 -0.52
N THR A 309 -19.64 -12.04 0.03
CA THR A 309 -19.45 -11.68 1.44
C THR A 309 -18.70 -10.40 1.67
N SER A 310 -18.08 -9.82 0.63
CA SER A 310 -17.48 -8.50 0.73
C SER A 310 -18.52 -7.45 0.37
N ASP A 311 -18.47 -6.31 1.02
CA ASP A 311 -19.14 -5.07 0.63
C ASP A 311 -18.62 -4.46 -0.69
N HIS A 312 -17.41 -4.82 -1.11
CA HIS A 312 -16.85 -4.49 -2.42
C HIS A 312 -17.15 -5.57 -3.46
N ARG A 313 -17.33 -5.15 -4.71
CA ARG A 313 -17.25 -5.99 -5.91
C ARG A 313 -15.85 -5.92 -6.49
N ALA A 314 -15.34 -7.06 -6.95
CA ALA A 314 -14.05 -7.12 -7.61
C ALA A 314 -14.13 -6.67 -9.08
N VAL A 315 -12.98 -6.37 -9.67
CA VAL A 315 -12.86 -6.06 -11.11
C VAL A 315 -11.84 -7.00 -11.72
N LEU A 316 -12.24 -7.76 -12.74
CA LEU A 316 -11.37 -8.62 -13.55
C LEU A 316 -11.14 -7.95 -14.90
N SER A 317 -9.88 -7.78 -15.31
CA SER A 317 -9.53 -7.32 -16.64
C SER A 317 -8.50 -8.24 -17.28
N THR A 318 -8.58 -8.40 -18.60
CA THR A 318 -7.56 -9.12 -19.40
C THR A 318 -6.85 -8.15 -20.32
N PHE A 319 -5.59 -8.42 -20.58
CA PHE A 319 -4.71 -7.54 -21.33
C PHE A 319 -3.88 -8.33 -22.31
N GLN A 320 -3.64 -7.73 -23.47
CA GLN A 320 -2.52 -8.10 -24.31
C GLN A 320 -1.32 -7.23 -23.92
N VAL A 321 -0.19 -7.83 -23.57
CA VAL A 321 0.97 -7.15 -22.97
C VAL A 321 2.25 -7.52 -23.68
N THR A 322 3.16 -6.56 -23.88
CA THR A 322 4.54 -6.82 -24.29
C THR A 322 5.45 -6.61 -23.07
N PRO A 323 5.91 -7.69 -22.40
CA PRO A 323 6.81 -7.57 -21.27
C PRO A 323 8.21 -7.12 -21.74
N VAL A 324 9.05 -6.73 -20.79
CA VAL A 324 10.41 -6.25 -21.08
C VAL A 324 11.43 -7.02 -20.26
N ALA A 325 12.67 -7.11 -20.76
CA ALA A 325 13.73 -7.82 -20.08
C ALA A 325 13.97 -7.26 -18.67
N LEU A 326 14.15 -8.16 -17.71
CA LEU A 326 14.49 -7.84 -16.34
C LEU A 326 15.77 -6.97 -16.32
N PRO A 327 15.79 -5.83 -15.60
CA PRO A 327 16.96 -4.97 -15.55
C PRO A 327 18.05 -5.57 -14.66
N THR A 328 19.22 -4.91 -14.60
CA THR A 328 20.20 -5.21 -13.55
C THR A 328 19.56 -4.98 -12.18
N THR A 329 19.44 -6.03 -11.38
CA THR A 329 18.75 -5.95 -10.10
C THR A 329 19.17 -7.05 -9.13
N VAL A 330 19.05 -6.76 -7.84
CA VAL A 330 18.99 -7.75 -6.77
C VAL A 330 17.63 -7.61 -6.09
N SER A 331 16.77 -8.60 -6.34
CA SER A 331 15.36 -8.53 -6.00
C SER A 331 14.98 -9.48 -4.87
N LEU A 332 14.02 -9.03 -4.08
CA LEU A 332 13.54 -9.71 -2.88
C LEU A 332 12.15 -10.28 -3.14
N ASN A 333 11.86 -11.46 -2.58
CA ASN A 333 10.49 -11.97 -2.52
C ASN A 333 9.72 -11.43 -1.30
N THR A 334 10.45 -10.99 -0.26
CA THR A 334 9.93 -10.32 0.92
C THR A 334 10.99 -9.36 1.48
N ARG A 335 10.56 -8.19 1.96
CA ARG A 335 11.39 -7.27 2.75
C ARG A 335 11.40 -7.59 4.23
N MET A 336 10.46 -8.40 4.69
CA MET A 336 10.29 -8.66 6.12
C MET A 336 10.43 -10.15 6.39
N LEU A 337 11.40 -10.48 7.22
CA LEU A 337 11.71 -11.84 7.64
C LEU A 337 11.64 -11.92 9.17
N ASN A 338 11.38 -13.11 9.69
CA ASN A 338 11.72 -13.44 11.06
C ASN A 338 13.11 -14.03 11.13
N GLN A 339 13.81 -13.83 12.23
CA GLN A 339 15.10 -14.47 12.46
C GLN A 339 14.99 -15.99 12.35
N GLY A 340 15.79 -16.56 11.45
CA GLY A 340 15.76 -17.99 11.11
C GLY A 340 15.00 -18.30 9.82
N ASP A 341 14.21 -17.36 9.28
CA ASP A 341 13.63 -17.51 7.95
C ASP A 341 14.73 -17.53 6.88
N THR A 342 14.40 -18.09 5.73
CA THR A 342 15.27 -18.06 4.54
C THR A 342 14.93 -16.83 3.70
N LEU A 343 15.92 -15.97 3.49
CA LEU A 343 15.84 -14.90 2.51
C LEU A 343 16.09 -15.47 1.12
N ASN A 344 15.10 -15.38 0.22
CA ASN A 344 15.26 -15.78 -1.17
C ASN A 344 15.53 -14.54 -2.04
N VAL A 345 16.53 -14.65 -2.92
CA VAL A 345 17.01 -13.54 -3.73
C VAL A 345 17.03 -13.97 -5.19
N ARG A 346 16.44 -13.14 -6.06
CA ARG A 346 16.58 -13.27 -7.52
C ARG A 346 17.51 -12.16 -7.99
N TYR A 347 18.54 -12.52 -8.74
CA TYR A 347 19.53 -11.58 -9.26
C TYR A 347 19.61 -11.66 -10.78
N ASN A 348 19.95 -10.53 -11.39
CA ASN A 348 20.15 -10.39 -12.82
C ASN A 348 21.14 -9.26 -13.07
N ALA A 349 22.21 -9.52 -13.80
CA ALA A 349 23.27 -8.58 -14.13
C ALA A 349 23.75 -8.80 -15.58
N PRO A 350 22.94 -8.45 -16.59
CA PRO A 350 23.28 -8.71 -17.98
C PRO A 350 24.66 -8.18 -18.36
N GLY A 351 25.49 -9.04 -18.96
CA GLY A 351 26.87 -8.71 -19.33
C GLY A 351 27.93 -8.97 -18.26
N TYR A 352 27.55 -9.47 -17.07
CA TYR A 352 28.48 -9.86 -16.01
C TYR A 352 28.44 -11.38 -15.79
N SER A 353 29.36 -12.12 -16.39
CA SER A 353 29.37 -13.60 -16.33
C SER A 353 29.55 -14.18 -14.93
N SER A 354 30.09 -13.41 -13.99
CA SER A 354 30.24 -13.75 -12.58
C SER A 354 29.91 -12.54 -11.72
N THR A 355 29.13 -12.77 -10.67
CA THR A 355 28.76 -11.76 -9.68
C THR A 355 28.92 -12.33 -8.27
N THR A 356 28.77 -11.48 -7.26
CA THR A 356 28.70 -11.90 -5.87
C THR A 356 27.56 -11.15 -5.19
N VAL A 357 26.71 -11.87 -4.48
CA VAL A 357 25.65 -11.28 -3.67
C VAL A 357 26.06 -11.36 -2.21
N ILE A 358 26.03 -10.22 -1.52
CA ILE A 358 26.39 -10.11 -0.10
C ILE A 358 25.26 -9.50 0.72
N VAL A 359 25.22 -9.86 2.00
CA VAL A 359 24.39 -9.18 3.01
C VAL A 359 25.29 -8.32 3.88
N VAL A 360 24.89 -7.06 4.11
CA VAL A 360 25.55 -6.11 5.01
C VAL A 360 24.50 -5.48 5.92
N SER A 361 24.89 -4.90 7.06
CA SER A 361 23.98 -4.02 7.82
C SER A 361 23.51 -2.87 6.93
N GLU A 362 22.29 -2.39 7.15
CA GLU A 362 21.70 -1.29 6.37
C GLU A 362 22.66 -0.07 6.29
N GLY A 363 22.91 0.41 5.07
CA GLY A 363 23.81 1.53 4.80
C GLY A 363 25.31 1.23 4.90
N ALA A 364 25.70 0.01 5.27
CA ALA A 364 27.11 -0.36 5.35
C ALA A 364 27.72 -0.62 3.96
N THR A 365 29.05 -0.48 3.90
CA THR A 365 29.84 -0.73 2.68
C THR A 365 30.12 -2.22 2.51
N LYS A 366 30.48 -2.63 1.28
CA LYS A 366 30.81 -4.02 0.92
C LYS A 366 31.91 -4.67 1.77
N SER A 367 32.76 -3.91 2.45
CA SER A 367 33.82 -4.46 3.33
C SER A 367 33.28 -5.05 4.63
N ALA A 368 32.04 -4.76 4.99
CA ALA A 368 31.37 -5.28 6.19
C ALA A 368 30.42 -6.45 5.87
N ALA A 369 30.71 -7.24 4.83
CA ALA A 369 29.89 -8.38 4.43
C ALA A 369 29.71 -9.38 5.58
N LEU A 370 28.45 -9.66 5.92
CA LEU A 370 28.04 -10.62 6.94
C LEU A 370 27.80 -12.00 6.34
N LEU A 371 27.17 -12.04 5.16
CA LEU A 371 26.90 -13.25 4.38
C LEU A 371 27.31 -13.01 2.92
N THR A 372 27.69 -14.07 2.20
CA THR A 372 28.19 -13.95 0.82
C THR A 372 27.93 -15.23 0.03
N ASN A 373 27.39 -15.09 -1.18
CA ASN A 373 27.27 -16.16 -2.17
C ASN A 373 27.85 -15.69 -3.52
N SER A 374 28.74 -16.47 -4.13
CA SER A 374 29.15 -16.27 -5.52
C SER A 374 28.05 -16.73 -6.48
N THR A 375 27.84 -15.97 -7.55
CA THR A 375 26.68 -16.10 -8.43
C THR A 375 27.07 -15.92 -9.90
N SER A 376 26.17 -16.31 -10.81
CA SER A 376 26.32 -16.12 -12.25
C SER A 376 25.78 -14.77 -12.71
N GLU A 377 25.61 -14.60 -14.01
CA GLU A 377 24.96 -13.42 -14.62
C GLU A 377 23.53 -13.22 -14.14
N SER A 378 22.74 -14.29 -14.09
CA SER A 378 21.38 -14.27 -13.56
C SER A 378 21.06 -15.59 -12.88
N GLY A 379 20.11 -15.55 -11.94
CA GLY A 379 19.66 -16.74 -11.23
C GLY A 379 18.96 -16.40 -9.92
N SER A 380 18.92 -17.38 -9.02
CA SER A 380 18.42 -17.24 -7.66
C SER A 380 19.47 -17.74 -6.66
N THR A 381 19.46 -17.16 -5.47
CA THR A 381 20.27 -17.58 -4.33
C THR A 381 19.49 -17.38 -3.03
N SER A 382 19.99 -17.90 -1.92
CA SER A 382 19.31 -17.77 -0.63
C SER A 382 20.28 -17.62 0.54
N PHE A 383 19.82 -16.96 1.59
CA PHE A 383 20.57 -16.76 2.83
C PHE A 383 19.74 -17.21 4.03
N ALA A 384 20.35 -17.99 4.93
CA ALA A 384 19.75 -18.28 6.24
C ALA A 384 19.95 -17.06 7.16
N THR A 385 18.86 -16.54 7.73
CA THR A 385 18.92 -15.34 8.59
C THR A 385 19.21 -15.66 10.06
N THR A 386 19.49 -16.93 10.41
CA THR A 386 19.72 -17.36 11.81
C THR A 386 20.87 -16.61 12.49
N ALA A 387 21.89 -16.21 11.73
CA ALA A 387 23.05 -15.49 12.25
C ALA A 387 22.86 -13.96 12.29
N LEU A 388 21.77 -13.44 11.73
CA LEU A 388 21.48 -12.01 11.69
C LEU A 388 20.69 -11.61 12.94
N SER A 389 21.16 -10.57 13.63
CA SER A 389 20.39 -9.89 14.68
C SER A 389 19.06 -9.36 14.13
N PRO A 390 18.03 -9.12 14.96
CA PRO A 390 16.91 -8.31 14.54
C PRO A 390 17.36 -6.87 14.23
N ASP A 391 17.40 -6.50 12.95
CA ASP A 391 17.83 -5.18 12.46
C ASP A 391 17.50 -5.00 10.95
N GLY A 392 17.83 -3.83 10.40
CA GLY A 392 17.86 -3.56 8.97
C GLY A 392 19.16 -4.03 8.29
N TYR A 393 19.02 -4.57 7.09
CA TYR A 393 20.11 -5.11 6.28
C TYR A 393 19.96 -4.70 4.81
N ASP A 394 21.09 -4.57 4.12
CA ASP A 394 21.11 -4.46 2.68
C ASP A 394 21.61 -5.76 2.04
N ILE A 395 20.95 -6.14 0.94
CA ILE A 395 21.44 -7.11 -0.01
C ILE A 395 22.11 -6.35 -1.17
N VAL A 396 23.35 -6.69 -1.48
CA VAL A 396 24.16 -5.98 -2.47
C VAL A 396 24.73 -6.96 -3.47
N MET A 397 24.55 -6.68 -4.76
CA MET A 397 25.16 -7.43 -5.84
C MET A 397 26.39 -6.70 -6.37
N LEU A 398 27.50 -7.43 -6.49
CA LEU A 398 28.80 -6.94 -6.91
C LEU A 398 29.25 -7.61 -8.21
N SER A 399 30.00 -6.88 -9.05
CA SER A 399 30.74 -7.47 -10.18
C SER A 399 31.95 -8.29 -9.69
N SER A 400 32.62 -9.00 -10.61
CA SER A 400 33.88 -9.70 -10.34
C SER A 400 35.01 -8.79 -9.81
N GLU A 401 34.99 -7.51 -10.15
CA GLU A 401 35.93 -6.49 -9.68
C GLU A 401 35.49 -5.84 -8.36
N GLY A 402 34.34 -6.28 -7.82
CA GLY A 402 33.74 -5.76 -6.60
C GLY A 402 32.98 -4.45 -6.78
N THR A 403 32.66 -4.03 -8.01
CA THR A 403 31.81 -2.84 -8.24
C THR A 403 30.38 -3.14 -7.82
N GLU A 404 29.74 -2.25 -7.08
CA GLU A 404 28.32 -2.39 -6.72
C GLU A 404 27.45 -2.19 -7.96
N LEU A 405 26.65 -3.22 -8.28
CA LEU A 405 25.77 -3.26 -9.45
C LEU A 405 24.32 -2.96 -9.06
N ALA A 406 23.89 -3.44 -7.89
CA ALA A 406 22.54 -3.24 -7.40
C ALA A 406 22.48 -3.41 -5.88
N ARG A 407 21.52 -2.74 -5.24
CA ARG A 407 21.28 -2.81 -3.79
C ARG A 407 19.79 -2.88 -3.52
N ASN A 408 19.40 -3.57 -2.46
CA ASN A 408 18.05 -3.57 -1.93
C ASN A 408 18.10 -3.75 -0.40
N SER A 409 17.01 -3.48 0.31
CA SER A 409 16.97 -3.50 1.78
C SER A 409 15.87 -4.41 2.30
N PHE A 410 16.18 -5.13 3.38
CA PHE A 410 15.26 -6.00 4.08
C PHE A 410 15.50 -5.93 5.59
N TRP A 411 14.53 -6.39 6.38
CA TRP A 411 14.58 -6.35 7.83
C TRP A 411 14.35 -7.74 8.40
N VAL A 412 15.09 -8.03 9.47
CA VAL A 412 14.95 -9.25 10.27
C VAL A 412 14.29 -8.89 11.58
N ARG A 413 13.22 -9.60 11.93
CA ARG A 413 12.48 -9.44 13.19
C ARG A 413 12.87 -10.50 14.20
N SER A 414 12.74 -10.16 15.48
CA SER A 414 12.83 -11.16 16.56
C SER A 414 11.63 -12.11 16.52
N THR A 415 11.87 -13.41 16.70
CA THR A 415 10.82 -14.43 16.88
C THR A 415 10.37 -14.59 18.34
N GLY A 416 11.16 -14.08 19.29
CA GLY A 416 10.97 -14.33 20.74
C GLY A 416 10.66 -13.12 21.59
N ALA A 417 10.77 -11.89 21.05
CA ALA A 417 10.46 -10.66 21.76
C ALA A 417 9.14 -10.04 21.26
N GLY A 418 8.30 -9.57 22.18
CA GLY A 418 7.15 -8.73 21.82
C GLY A 418 7.60 -7.34 21.34
N VAL A 419 6.66 -6.52 20.89
CA VAL A 419 6.96 -5.13 20.53
C VAL A 419 7.37 -4.37 21.78
N ASP A 420 8.56 -3.76 21.75
CA ASP A 420 8.97 -2.82 22.78
C ASP A 420 8.43 -1.44 22.41
N LEU A 421 7.40 -1.01 23.13
CA LEU A 421 6.69 0.25 22.92
C LEU A 421 6.97 1.18 24.10
N GLN A 422 7.39 2.41 23.78
CA GLN A 422 7.77 3.43 24.76
C GLN A 422 7.11 4.76 24.43
N SER A 423 6.97 5.61 25.45
CA SER A 423 6.60 7.02 25.28
C SER A 423 7.72 7.94 25.74
N GLY A 424 7.76 9.17 25.20
CA GLY A 424 8.75 10.18 25.57
C GLY A 424 8.70 10.62 27.04
N ALA A 425 7.56 10.41 27.71
CA ALA A 425 7.37 10.63 29.13
C ALA A 425 6.34 9.65 29.71
N GLU A 426 6.38 9.41 31.02
CA GLU A 426 5.33 8.66 31.73
C GLU A 426 4.11 9.52 32.06
N THR A 427 4.26 10.85 32.07
CA THR A 427 3.22 11.81 32.41
C THR A 427 3.25 13.02 31.48
N TYR A 428 2.09 13.37 30.92
CA TYR A 428 1.88 14.48 30.00
C TYR A 428 0.86 15.48 30.56
N LYS A 429 0.96 16.76 30.18
CA LYS A 429 -0.08 17.75 30.47
C LYS A 429 -1.23 17.67 29.46
N VAL A 430 -2.41 18.15 29.85
CA VAL A 430 -3.54 18.29 28.90
C VAL A 430 -3.12 19.14 27.70
N GLY A 431 -3.22 18.55 26.51
CA GLY A 431 -2.87 19.20 25.24
C GLY A 431 -1.40 19.10 24.84
N GLU A 432 -0.56 18.49 25.67
CA GLU A 432 0.80 18.11 25.31
C GLU A 432 0.77 16.92 24.34
N PRO A 433 1.41 17.03 23.15
CA PRO A 433 1.52 15.90 22.23
C PRO A 433 2.23 14.70 22.85
N ILE A 434 1.78 13.49 22.50
CA ILE A 434 2.32 12.24 23.03
C ILE A 434 3.30 11.67 22.00
N ASP A 435 4.59 11.74 22.31
CA ASP A 435 5.64 11.10 21.52
C ASP A 435 5.76 9.62 21.89
N ILE A 436 5.77 8.77 20.87
CA ILE A 436 5.76 7.32 20.97
C ILE A 436 6.89 6.78 20.12
N SER A 437 7.62 5.77 20.61
CA SER A 437 8.62 5.03 19.84
C SER A 437 8.45 3.53 20.03
N TRP A 438 8.87 2.75 19.03
CA TRP A 438 8.86 1.29 19.12
C TRP A 438 10.12 0.68 18.51
N THR A 439 10.47 -0.51 19.02
CA THR A 439 11.41 -1.46 18.39
C THR A 439 10.79 -2.86 18.36
N ASN A 440 11.33 -3.75 17.54
CA ASN A 440 10.79 -5.11 17.32
C ASN A 440 9.33 -5.15 16.82
N GLY A 441 8.90 -4.10 16.13
CA GLY A 441 7.59 -4.06 15.46
C GLY A 441 7.47 -5.15 14.39
N PRO A 442 6.31 -5.81 14.23
CA PRO A 442 6.10 -6.79 13.17
C PRO A 442 6.15 -6.17 11.78
N ALA A 443 6.07 -4.85 11.63
CA ALA A 443 6.26 -4.20 10.34
C ALA A 443 5.34 -4.82 9.28
N ASN A 444 4.05 -4.90 9.59
CA ASN A 444 3.06 -5.10 8.55
C ASN A 444 2.65 -3.74 7.99
N ARG A 445 2.25 -3.70 6.72
CA ARG A 445 1.88 -2.45 6.01
C ARG A 445 0.80 -1.62 6.72
N TRP A 446 -0.01 -2.26 7.57
CA TRP A 446 -1.15 -1.63 8.23
C TRP A 446 -1.09 -1.70 9.77
N ASP A 447 0.10 -1.88 10.35
CA ASP A 447 0.24 -1.77 11.80
C ASP A 447 -0.11 -0.35 12.26
N TRP A 448 -0.74 -0.23 13.43
CA TRP A 448 -1.26 1.05 13.94
C TRP A 448 -1.12 1.18 15.45
N ILE A 449 -1.10 2.43 15.91
CA ILE A 449 -1.09 2.77 17.33
C ILE A 449 -2.47 3.28 17.72
N GLY A 450 -3.04 2.72 18.79
CA GLY A 450 -4.31 3.14 19.36
C GLY A 450 -4.18 3.52 20.83
N VAL A 451 -4.78 4.65 21.24
CA VAL A 451 -4.79 5.14 22.62
C VAL A 451 -6.13 4.86 23.26
N TYR A 452 -6.14 4.16 24.39
CA TYR A 452 -7.33 3.74 25.13
C TYR A 452 -7.28 4.30 26.55
N ARG A 453 -8.44 4.43 27.20
CA ARG A 453 -8.46 4.69 28.65
C ARG A 453 -7.95 3.44 29.36
N ALA A 454 -7.08 3.57 30.36
CA ALA A 454 -6.49 2.40 31.02
C ALA A 454 -7.55 1.45 31.64
N GLY A 455 -8.68 1.98 32.11
CA GLY A 455 -9.81 1.19 32.64
C GLY A 455 -10.71 0.53 31.57
N ALA A 456 -10.49 0.80 30.29
CA ALA A 456 -11.22 0.28 29.14
C ALA A 456 -10.26 0.18 27.94
N ALA A 457 -9.29 -0.74 28.05
CA ALA A 457 -8.18 -0.90 27.12
C ALA A 457 -8.08 -2.34 26.57
N ASN A 458 -9.20 -3.00 26.34
CA ASN A 458 -9.25 -4.20 25.53
C ASN A 458 -9.58 -3.81 24.09
N PRO A 459 -8.61 -3.86 23.14
CA PRO A 459 -8.87 -3.44 21.76
C PRO A 459 -10.02 -4.20 21.08
N ASN A 460 -10.35 -5.41 21.53
CA ASN A 460 -11.44 -6.20 20.95
C ASN A 460 -12.84 -5.84 21.51
N LYS A 461 -12.91 -4.93 22.48
CA LYS A 461 -14.15 -4.61 23.21
C LYS A 461 -14.38 -3.12 23.45
N ASP A 462 -13.28 -2.39 23.66
CA ASP A 462 -13.30 -0.98 24.04
C ASP A 462 -12.90 -0.10 22.86
N ASP A 463 -13.33 1.16 22.89
CA ASP A 463 -13.03 2.13 21.84
C ASP A 463 -11.69 2.83 22.10
N TYR A 464 -10.87 2.97 21.06
CA TYR A 464 -9.74 3.88 21.07
C TYR A 464 -10.22 5.34 20.99
N LEU A 465 -9.44 6.25 21.56
CA LEU A 465 -9.68 7.68 21.52
C LEU A 465 -8.87 8.36 20.43
N LEU A 466 -7.60 7.99 20.28
CA LEU A 466 -6.71 8.51 19.24
C LEU A 466 -6.04 7.35 18.54
N TRP A 467 -5.72 7.53 17.27
CA TRP A 467 -4.94 6.55 16.54
C TRP A 467 -4.17 7.15 15.36
N SER A 468 -3.17 6.39 14.90
CA SER A 468 -2.45 6.63 13.66
C SER A 468 -1.79 5.34 13.20
N TYR A 469 -1.63 5.15 11.89
CA TYR A 469 -0.76 4.10 11.37
C TYR A 469 0.71 4.35 11.76
N VAL A 470 1.43 3.25 11.98
CA VAL A 470 2.85 3.20 12.32
C VAL A 470 3.69 3.85 11.22
N GLY A 471 4.76 4.57 11.58
CA GLY A 471 5.67 5.20 10.61
C GLY A 471 5.10 6.38 9.81
N GLY A 472 3.97 6.96 10.25
CA GLY A 472 3.29 8.01 9.48
C GLY A 472 2.81 7.51 8.12
N HIS A 473 2.49 6.22 8.06
CA HIS A 473 2.14 5.51 6.84
C HIS A 473 1.06 6.26 6.05
N ASN A 474 1.43 6.79 4.88
CA ASN A 474 0.45 7.25 3.91
C ASN A 474 -0.36 6.03 3.48
N SER A 475 -1.67 6.06 3.72
CA SER A 475 -2.57 4.91 3.59
C SER A 475 -2.25 4.07 2.35
N GLY A 476 -1.69 2.88 2.59
CA GLY A 476 -1.39 1.85 1.61
C GLY A 476 -0.20 2.07 0.68
N ALA A 477 0.57 3.15 0.84
CA ALA A 477 1.59 3.56 -0.12
C ALA A 477 3.03 3.35 0.36
N LEU A 478 3.31 3.33 1.68
CA LEU A 478 4.68 3.19 2.18
C LEU A 478 5.06 1.72 2.49
N PRO A 479 6.35 1.39 2.51
CA PRO A 479 6.81 0.10 3.00
C PRO A 479 6.72 0.03 4.54
N PRO A 480 6.58 -1.18 5.12
CA PRO A 480 6.53 -1.33 6.57
C PRO A 480 7.89 -1.17 7.25
N GLN A 481 7.90 -0.84 8.54
CA GLN A 481 9.12 -0.62 9.36
C GLN A 481 9.07 -1.33 10.72
N VAL A 482 10.21 -1.87 11.17
CA VAL A 482 10.34 -2.61 12.45
C VAL A 482 10.63 -1.72 13.66
N PHE A 483 11.07 -0.49 13.42
CA PHE A 483 11.27 0.54 14.44
C PHE A 483 10.68 1.85 13.93
N GLY A 484 10.50 2.81 14.83
CA GLY A 484 10.12 4.16 14.46
C GLY A 484 9.56 4.94 15.62
N SER A 485 9.08 6.13 15.30
CA SER A 485 8.41 7.01 16.25
C SER A 485 7.26 7.76 15.59
N MET A 486 6.34 8.25 16.41
CA MET A 486 5.28 9.15 15.99
C MET A 486 4.86 10.07 17.12
N THR A 487 4.18 11.16 16.76
CA THR A 487 3.55 12.06 17.73
C THR A 487 2.05 11.99 17.57
N LEU A 488 1.33 11.65 18.64
CA LEU A 488 -0.12 11.74 18.70
C LEU A 488 -0.55 13.08 19.28
N GLY A 489 -1.42 13.80 18.56
CA GLY A 489 -1.83 15.15 18.92
C GLY A 489 -3.06 15.65 18.17
N ALA A 490 -3.17 16.97 18.02
CA ALA A 490 -4.35 17.62 17.42
C ALA A 490 -4.68 17.17 15.99
N GLN A 491 -3.68 16.71 15.24
CA GLN A 491 -3.83 16.23 13.86
C GLN A 491 -4.07 14.72 13.76
N SER A 492 -3.96 13.98 14.87
CA SER A 492 -4.18 12.54 14.87
C SER A 492 -5.65 12.19 14.64
N GLN A 493 -5.87 10.98 14.14
CA GLN A 493 -7.22 10.45 13.98
C GLN A 493 -7.84 10.12 15.34
N GLY A 494 -9.17 10.02 15.38
CA GLY A 494 -9.92 9.81 16.62
C GLY A 494 -10.20 11.10 17.42
N LYS A 495 -11.03 10.98 18.45
CA LYS A 495 -11.44 12.04 19.39
C LYS A 495 -11.66 11.43 20.79
N PRO A 496 -11.52 12.21 21.88
CA PRO A 496 -11.27 13.66 21.93
C PRO A 496 -9.77 14.02 21.87
N TRP A 497 -9.47 15.20 21.30
CA TRP A 497 -8.22 15.92 21.56
C TRP A 497 -8.56 17.34 22.08
N PRO A 498 -7.89 17.86 23.14
CA PRO A 498 -6.88 17.18 23.95
C PRO A 498 -7.47 16.01 24.76
N LEU A 499 -6.62 15.06 25.16
CA LEU A 499 -7.04 14.01 26.08
C LEU A 499 -7.38 14.62 27.45
N PRO A 500 -8.51 14.24 28.07
CA PRO A 500 -8.80 14.60 29.46
C PRO A 500 -7.72 14.08 30.42
N PRO A 501 -7.59 14.65 31.63
CA PRO A 501 -6.77 14.04 32.67
C PRO A 501 -7.21 12.59 32.96
N GLY A 502 -6.25 11.69 33.16
CA GLY A 502 -6.52 10.28 33.44
C GLY A 502 -5.36 9.36 33.07
N ASP A 503 -5.55 8.07 33.31
CA ASP A 503 -4.60 7.02 32.94
C ASP A 503 -5.00 6.42 31.58
N TYR A 504 -4.00 6.17 30.73
CA TYR A 504 -4.19 5.70 29.36
C TYR A 504 -3.26 4.54 29.04
N ARG A 505 -3.72 3.66 28.14
CA ARG A 505 -2.93 2.58 27.56
C ARG A 505 -2.80 2.79 26.06
N ILE A 506 -1.57 2.76 25.58
CA ILE A 506 -1.22 2.84 24.17
C ILE A 506 -0.93 1.43 23.69
N HIS A 507 -1.60 0.97 22.65
CA HIS A 507 -1.37 -0.33 22.04
C HIS A 507 -0.66 -0.19 20.70
N TYR A 508 0.28 -1.10 20.43
CA TYR A 508 0.71 -1.44 19.08
C TYR A 508 -0.19 -2.55 18.55
N LEU A 509 -0.91 -2.29 17.47
CA LEU A 509 -1.97 -3.13 16.91
C LEU A 509 -1.60 -3.58 15.49
N LEU A 510 -1.90 -4.83 15.18
CA LEU A 510 -1.40 -5.49 13.98
C LEU A 510 -2.36 -5.41 12.81
N THR A 511 -1.82 -5.12 11.63
CA THR A 511 -2.52 -5.22 10.34
C THR A 511 -3.94 -4.67 10.42
N ASP A 512 -4.14 -3.44 10.90
CA ASP A 512 -5.47 -2.81 10.97
C ASP A 512 -6.57 -3.71 11.63
N GLN A 513 -6.12 -4.60 12.52
CA GLN A 513 -6.93 -5.45 13.39
C GLN A 513 -6.70 -5.03 14.84
N TYR A 514 -7.61 -5.45 15.72
CA TYR A 514 -7.57 -5.16 17.15
C TYR A 514 -6.69 -6.15 17.95
N LYS A 515 -5.67 -6.72 17.31
CA LYS A 515 -4.71 -7.62 17.96
C LYS A 515 -3.51 -6.84 18.44
N SER A 516 -3.35 -6.72 19.77
CA SER A 516 -2.19 -6.04 20.37
C SER A 516 -0.94 -6.92 20.36
N ALA A 517 0.17 -6.34 19.92
CA ALA A 517 1.50 -6.96 19.93
C ALA A 517 2.44 -6.39 21.03
N GLY A 518 2.02 -5.30 21.67
CA GLY A 518 2.68 -4.64 22.78
C GLY A 518 1.83 -3.47 23.27
N TYR A 519 2.08 -3.01 24.49
CA TYR A 519 1.43 -1.82 25.03
C TYR A 519 2.34 -1.04 25.98
N HIS A 520 2.03 0.25 26.16
CA HIS A 520 2.69 1.15 27.09
C HIS A 520 1.65 2.00 27.82
N ASP A 521 1.82 2.22 29.12
CA ASP A 521 0.87 2.97 29.94
C ASP A 521 1.41 4.39 30.21
N ILE A 522 0.53 5.39 30.14
CA ILE A 522 0.87 6.81 30.41
C ILE A 522 -0.19 7.47 31.29
N LYS A 523 0.14 8.64 31.84
CA LYS A 523 -0.78 9.50 32.58
C LYS A 523 -0.92 10.89 31.95
N VAL A 524 -2.13 11.43 31.91
CA VAL A 524 -2.39 12.83 31.56
C VAL A 524 -2.84 13.59 32.80
N VAL A 525 -2.16 14.70 33.11
CA VAL A 525 -2.44 15.59 34.25
C VAL A 525 -2.80 16.99 33.78
N LYS A 526 -3.41 17.78 34.67
CA LYS A 526 -3.85 19.15 34.37
C LYS A 526 -2.71 20.11 34.05
#